data_AF-A0A0Q4TF62-F1
#
_entry.id   AF-A0A0Q4TF62-F1
#
_cell.length_a   1.000
_cell.length_b   1.000
_cell.length_c   1.000
_cell.angle_alpha   90.00
_cell.angle_beta   90.00
_cell.angle_gamma   90.00
#
_symmetry.space_group_name_H-M   'P 1'
#
loop_
_entity.id
_entity.type
_entity.pdbx_description
1 polymer ?
#
loop_
_entity_poly.entity_id
_entity_poly.type
_entity_poly.pdbx_seq_one_letter_code
_entity_poly.pdbx_strand_id
1 'polypeptide(L)'
;MRLQPVQRNLDLTTSLPPHEVAGRVADFLHELTHRPTTTARTGIVKAGSRLAYRIFGGVMNAGKKRLPMIVSWSITENGSGSGIHLEMKSDEGTYGFATRWHYQAYEQRFTQLERDLQSRFA
;
A
#
# COMPACT_ATOMS: atom_id res chain seq x y z
N MET A 1 11.95 -21.73 -9.44
CA MET A 1 10.76 -21.00 -9.95
C MET A 1 10.81 -19.59 -9.38
N ARG A 2 10.87 -18.54 -10.20
CA ARG A 2 10.80 -17.15 -9.70
C ARG A 2 9.34 -16.88 -9.32
N LEU A 3 9.09 -16.57 -8.06
CA LEU A 3 7.76 -16.13 -7.62
C LEU A 3 7.49 -14.74 -8.22
N GLN A 4 6.28 -14.54 -8.76
CA GLN A 4 5.85 -13.23 -9.25
C GLN A 4 5.62 -12.28 -8.05
N PRO A 5 5.81 -10.97 -8.23
CA PRO A 5 5.43 -9.99 -7.21
C PRO A 5 3.94 -10.11 -6.88
N VAL A 6 3.59 -10.09 -5.59
CA VAL A 6 2.20 -9.98 -5.13
C VAL A 6 1.70 -8.58 -5.51
N GLN A 7 0.51 -8.51 -6.12
CA GLN A 7 -0.12 -7.25 -6.50
C GLN A 7 -1.59 -7.25 -6.10
N ARG A 8 -2.09 -6.12 -5.61
CA ARG A 8 -3.50 -5.85 -5.33
C ARG A 8 -3.90 -4.51 -5.90
N ASN A 9 -5.04 -4.50 -6.58
CA ASN A 9 -5.67 -3.29 -7.10
C ASN A 9 -6.99 -3.12 -6.35
N LEU A 10 -7.28 -1.90 -5.92
CA LEU A 10 -8.50 -1.55 -5.21
C LEU A 10 -9.11 -0.32 -5.85
N ASP A 11 -10.34 -0.47 -6.32
CA ASP A 11 -11.15 0.60 -6.87
C ASP A 11 -12.25 0.96 -5.86
N LEU A 12 -12.32 2.23 -5.50
CA LEU A 12 -13.30 2.76 -4.54
C LEU A 12 -14.01 3.96 -5.15
N THR A 13 -15.28 4.13 -4.78
CA THR A 13 -16.06 5.31 -5.10
C THR A 13 -16.54 5.95 -3.80
N THR A 14 -16.50 7.28 -3.76
CA THR A 14 -16.90 8.05 -2.56
C THR A 14 -17.62 9.32 -2.99
N SER A 15 -18.52 9.83 -2.14
CA SER A 15 -19.20 11.12 -2.35
C SER A 15 -18.30 12.32 -2.05
N LEU A 16 -17.11 12.09 -1.50
CA LEU A 16 -16.19 13.17 -1.13
C LEU A 16 -15.56 13.82 -2.37
N PRO A 17 -15.28 15.14 -2.31
CA PRO A 17 -14.61 15.84 -3.39
C PRO A 17 -13.14 15.40 -3.51
N PRO A 18 -12.52 15.50 -4.70
CA PRO A 18 -11.19 14.93 -4.95
C PRO A 18 -10.07 15.42 -4.03
N HIS A 19 -10.16 16.65 -3.52
CA HIS A 19 -9.16 17.22 -2.63
C HIS A 19 -9.21 16.63 -1.21
N GLU A 20 -10.40 16.38 -0.67
CA GLU A 20 -10.55 15.69 0.62
C GLU A 20 -10.08 14.24 0.52
N VAL A 21 -10.39 13.58 -0.59
CA VAL A 21 -9.91 12.22 -0.87
C VAL A 21 -8.39 12.19 -0.93
N ALA A 22 -7.77 13.16 -1.60
CA ALA A 22 -6.31 13.23 -1.66
C ALA A 22 -5.68 13.45 -0.28
N GLY A 23 -6.33 14.22 0.59
CA GLY A 23 -5.94 14.36 2.01
C GLY A 23 -5.99 13.02 2.75
N ARG A 24 -7.10 12.28 2.66
CA ARG A 24 -7.25 10.96 3.30
C ARG A 24 -6.26 9.92 2.77
N VAL A 25 -5.97 9.95 1.47
CA VAL A 25 -4.93 9.08 0.88
C VAL A 25 -3.55 9.47 1.43
N ALA A 26 -3.24 10.76 1.50
CA ALA A 26 -1.99 11.23 2.10
C ALA A 26 -1.86 10.77 3.56
N ASP A 27 -2.92 10.90 4.37
CA ASP A 27 -2.95 10.46 5.77
C ASP A 27 -2.73 8.95 5.90
N PHE A 28 -3.45 8.14 5.11
CA PHE A 28 -3.26 6.69 5.08
C PHE A 28 -1.81 6.32 4.73
N LEU A 29 -1.24 6.96 3.71
CA LEU A 29 0.14 6.70 3.31
C LEU A 29 1.15 7.19 4.36
N HIS A 30 0.85 8.27 5.08
CA HIS A 30 1.65 8.72 6.21
C HIS A 30 1.61 7.71 7.35
N GLU A 31 0.44 7.20 7.71
CA GLU A 31 0.29 6.13 8.70
C GLU A 31 0.99 4.83 8.27
N LEU A 32 1.05 4.57 6.96
CA LEU A 32 1.69 3.40 6.38
C LEU A 32 3.21 3.53 6.22
N THR A 33 3.74 4.75 6.09
CA THR A 33 5.17 4.97 5.81
C THR A 33 5.92 5.74 6.90
N HIS A 34 5.22 6.45 7.78
CA HIS A 34 5.75 7.47 8.71
C HIS A 34 6.60 8.52 7.99
N ARG A 35 6.26 8.84 6.74
CA ARG A 35 6.95 9.87 5.93
C ARG A 35 5.94 10.94 5.51
N PRO A 36 6.40 12.18 5.25
CA PRO A 36 5.55 13.16 4.58
C PRO A 36 5.07 12.62 3.24
N THR A 37 3.79 12.78 2.96
CA THR A 37 3.13 12.31 1.75
C THR A 37 2.50 13.48 1.01
N THR A 38 2.26 13.31 -0.28
CA THR A 38 1.70 14.34 -1.14
C THR A 38 0.17 14.22 -1.20
N THR A 39 -0.52 15.36 -1.23
CA THR A 39 -1.96 15.47 -1.48
C THR A 39 -2.28 15.59 -2.98
N ALA A 40 -1.36 15.15 -3.84
CA ALA A 40 -1.59 15.09 -5.28
C ALA A 40 -2.64 14.02 -5.63
N ARG A 41 -3.41 14.28 -6.69
CA ARG A 41 -4.43 13.34 -7.19
C ARG A 41 -3.82 12.03 -7.72
N THR A 42 -2.55 12.03 -8.07
CA THR A 42 -1.82 10.84 -8.48
C THR A 42 -0.47 10.79 -7.78
N GLY A 43 0.06 9.59 -7.59
CA GLY A 43 1.39 9.46 -7.03
C GLY A 43 1.84 8.03 -6.81
N ILE A 44 3.06 7.91 -6.31
CA ILE A 44 3.69 6.66 -5.98
C ILE A 44 4.54 6.83 -4.71
N VAL A 45 4.46 5.87 -3.80
CA VAL A 45 5.29 5.84 -2.59
C VAL A 45 5.82 4.44 -2.34
N LYS A 46 7.06 4.35 -1.86
CA LYS A 46 7.66 3.10 -1.40
C LYS A 46 7.46 2.96 0.11
N ALA A 47 6.67 1.99 0.53
CA ALA A 47 6.44 1.67 1.92
C ALA A 47 7.42 0.59 2.38
N GLY A 48 8.17 0.86 3.46
CA GLY A 48 9.17 -0.05 4.01
C GLY A 48 10.56 0.03 3.36
N SER A 49 11.56 -0.57 4.01
CA SER A 49 12.94 -0.64 3.53
C SER A 49 13.41 -2.08 3.52
N ARG A 50 13.97 -2.50 2.38
CA ARG A 50 14.62 -3.81 2.25
C ARG A 50 15.76 -4.00 3.25
N LEU A 51 16.50 -2.93 3.56
CA LEU A 51 17.61 -3.00 4.51
C LEU A 51 17.10 -3.35 5.91
N ALA A 52 16.00 -2.73 6.33
CA ALA A 52 15.35 -3.06 7.61
C ALA A 52 14.86 -4.51 7.63
N TYR A 53 14.30 -5.00 6.52
CA TYR A 53 13.92 -6.41 6.41
C TYR A 53 15.10 -7.37 6.51
N ARG A 54 16.27 -7.05 5.93
CA ARG A 54 17.46 -7.91 5.97
C ARG A 54 18.17 -7.91 7.33
N ILE A 55 18.36 -6.74 7.92
CA ILE A 55 19.11 -6.58 9.19
C ILE A 55 18.30 -7.16 10.35
N PHE A 56 16.99 -6.94 10.36
CA PHE A 56 16.10 -7.36 11.44
C PHE A 56 15.27 -8.60 11.07
N GLY A 57 15.72 -9.37 10.07
CA GLY A 57 15.00 -10.40 9.29
C GLY A 57 14.44 -11.62 10.02
N GLY A 58 14.01 -11.46 11.26
CA GLY A 58 13.35 -12.49 12.07
C GLY A 58 12.97 -12.03 13.49
N VAL A 59 13.41 -10.86 13.96
CA VAL A 59 13.23 -10.45 15.38
C VAL A 59 11.99 -9.57 15.61
N MET A 60 11.31 -9.09 14.56
CA MET A 60 10.10 -8.27 14.74
C MET A 60 8.81 -9.08 14.98
N ASN A 61 8.79 -9.84 16.07
CA ASN A 61 7.56 -10.01 16.87
C ASN A 61 7.11 -8.65 17.49
N ALA A 62 7.96 -7.63 17.47
CA ALA A 62 7.64 -6.26 17.88
C ALA A 62 7.00 -5.38 16.78
N GLY A 63 6.82 -5.88 15.55
CA GLY A 63 6.38 -5.01 14.45
C GLY A 63 5.90 -5.73 13.20
N LYS A 64 4.77 -6.44 13.28
CA LYS A 64 3.99 -7.00 12.14
C LYS A 64 3.59 -6.00 11.04
N LYS A 65 4.07 -4.75 11.05
CA LYS A 65 3.35 -3.63 10.42
C LYS A 65 3.74 -3.31 8.97
N ARG A 66 4.95 -3.60 8.49
CA ARG A 66 5.39 -3.08 7.17
C ARG A 66 6.29 -4.03 6.40
N LEU A 67 5.73 -4.67 5.38
CA LEU A 67 6.51 -5.35 4.35
C LEU A 67 6.92 -4.33 3.27
N PRO A 68 8.11 -4.49 2.65
CA PRO A 68 8.53 -3.65 1.53
C PRO A 68 7.59 -3.73 0.32
N MET A 69 6.94 -2.62 -0.01
CA MET A 69 5.99 -2.55 -1.13
C MET A 69 5.98 -1.17 -1.77
N ILE A 70 5.39 -1.10 -2.95
CA ILE A 70 5.15 0.11 -3.71
C ILE A 70 3.64 0.33 -3.73
N VAL A 71 3.20 1.54 -3.39
CA VAL A 71 1.81 1.95 -3.47
C VAL A 71 1.67 3.07 -4.48
N SER A 72 0.89 2.85 -5.52
CA SER A 72 0.47 3.83 -6.52
C SER A 72 -0.99 4.21 -6.29
N TRP A 73 -1.36 5.45 -6.58
CA TRP A 73 -2.75 5.86 -6.55
C TRP A 73 -3.10 6.83 -7.68
N SER A 74 -4.38 6.83 -8.06
CA SER A 74 -4.99 7.88 -8.87
C SER A 74 -6.40 8.19 -8.38
N ILE A 75 -6.74 9.47 -8.38
CA ILE A 75 -8.04 9.99 -7.96
C ILE A 75 -8.67 10.69 -9.15
N THR A 76 -9.82 10.20 -9.57
CA THR A 76 -10.63 10.75 -10.65
C THR A 76 -11.87 11.43 -10.08
N GLU A 77 -12.36 12.43 -10.78
CA GLU A 77 -13.62 13.07 -10.46
C GLU A 77 -14.76 12.24 -11.06
N ASN A 78 -15.81 11.97 -10.29
CA ASN A 78 -16.93 11.15 -10.72
C ASN A 78 -18.27 11.79 -10.31
N GLY A 79 -18.81 12.65 -11.18
CA GLY A 79 -20.08 13.33 -10.95
C GLY A 79 -20.05 14.17 -9.67
N SER A 80 -20.83 13.76 -8.67
CA SER A 80 -20.91 14.42 -7.35
C SER A 80 -19.85 13.96 -6.34
N GLY A 81 -18.91 13.10 -6.74
CA GLY A 81 -17.88 12.55 -5.86
C GLY A 81 -16.57 12.23 -6.57
N SER A 82 -15.88 11.20 -6.10
CA SER A 82 -14.56 10.80 -6.62
C SER A 82 -14.43 9.28 -6.79
N GLY A 83 -13.70 8.89 -7.84
CA GLY A 83 -13.16 7.54 -7.99
C GLY A 83 -11.73 7.48 -7.46
N ILE A 84 -11.37 6.39 -6.81
CA ILE A 84 -10.04 6.16 -6.25
C ILE A 84 -9.56 4.82 -6.76
N HIS A 85 -8.41 4.82 -7.43
CA HIS A 85 -7.69 3.60 -7.78
C HIS A 85 -6.41 3.55 -6.94
N LEU A 86 -6.23 2.47 -6.19
CA LEU A 86 -4.98 2.17 -5.47
C LEU A 86 -4.40 0.85 -5.96
N GLU A 87 -3.10 0.85 -6.23
CA GLU A 87 -2.33 -0.35 -6.54
C GLU A 87 -1.26 -0.53 -5.46
N MET A 88 -1.21 -1.73 -4.89
CA MET A 88 -0.19 -2.17 -3.94
C MET A 88 0.59 -3.32 -4.56
N LYS A 89 1.91 -3.19 -4.64
CA LYS A 89 2.80 -4.19 -5.26
C LYS A 89 3.96 -4.53 -4.34
N SER A 90 4.19 -5.81 -4.08
CA SER A 90 5.37 -6.25 -3.33
C SER A 90 6.63 -5.92 -4.12
N ASP A 91 7.71 -5.58 -3.43
CA ASP A 91 9.03 -5.38 -4.07
C ASP A 91 9.78 -6.71 -4.31
N GLU A 92 9.06 -7.83 -4.20
CA GLU A 92 9.59 -9.18 -4.38
C GLU A 92 10.10 -9.37 -5.81
N GLY A 93 11.19 -10.13 -5.96
CA GLY A 93 11.82 -10.36 -7.26
C GLY A 93 12.91 -9.36 -7.64
N THR A 94 12.95 -8.15 -7.06
CA THR A 94 14.08 -7.22 -7.27
C THR A 94 15.39 -7.76 -6.68
N TYR A 95 15.33 -8.76 -5.81
CA TYR A 95 16.50 -9.10 -5.00
C TYR A 95 16.66 -10.59 -4.57
N GLY A 96 16.09 -11.52 -5.34
CA GLY A 96 16.53 -12.93 -5.36
C GLY A 96 16.12 -13.87 -4.22
N PHE A 97 15.45 -13.39 -3.16
CA PHE A 97 15.03 -14.22 -2.02
C PHE A 97 13.53 -14.03 -1.75
N ALA A 98 12.69 -14.79 -2.45
CA ALA A 98 11.27 -14.90 -2.14
C ALA A 98 10.98 -16.36 -1.81
N THR A 99 10.61 -16.65 -0.56
CA THR A 99 10.10 -17.99 -0.18
C THR A 99 8.58 -17.96 -0.18
N ARG A 100 7.94 -19.13 -0.20
CA ARG A 100 6.48 -19.25 -0.10
C ARG A 100 5.89 -18.53 1.12
N TRP A 101 6.64 -18.47 2.22
CA TRP A 101 6.24 -17.76 3.44
C TRP A 101 6.20 -16.23 3.24
N HIS A 102 7.12 -15.67 2.46
CA HIS A 102 7.11 -14.23 2.14
C HIS A 102 5.85 -13.87 1.36
N TYR A 103 5.54 -14.66 0.32
CA TYR A 103 4.34 -14.49 -0.48
C TYR A 103 3.07 -14.50 0.38
N GLN A 104 2.94 -15.47 1.29
CA GLN A 104 1.79 -15.55 2.21
C GLN A 104 1.70 -14.35 3.14
N ALA A 105 2.83 -13.82 3.63
CA ALA A 105 2.85 -12.63 4.47
C ALA A 105 2.38 -11.38 3.70
N TYR A 106 2.78 -11.22 2.44
CA TYR A 106 2.29 -10.13 1.57
C TYR A 106 0.80 -10.23 1.31
N GLU A 107 0.28 -11.41 0.95
CA GLU A 107 -1.16 -11.63 0.73
C GLU A 107 -1.98 -11.26 1.97
N GLN A 108 -1.58 -11.73 3.15
CA GLN A 108 -2.25 -11.41 4.41
C GLN A 108 -2.20 -9.90 4.69
N ARG A 109 -1.05 -9.26 4.51
CA ARG A 109 -0.89 -7.83 4.78
C ARG A 109 -1.71 -6.98 3.81
N PHE A 110 -1.71 -7.31 2.53
CA PHE A 110 -2.47 -6.56 1.53
C PHE A 110 -3.98 -6.72 1.75
N THR A 111 -4.44 -7.93 2.12
CA THR A 111 -5.85 -8.16 2.52
C THR A 111 -6.26 -7.27 3.70
N GLN A 112 -5.38 -7.10 4.69
CA GLN A 112 -5.66 -6.21 5.82
C GLN A 112 -5.73 -4.74 5.38
N LEU A 113 -4.75 -4.29 4.59
CA LEU A 113 -4.71 -2.90 4.10
C LEU A 113 -5.89 -2.57 3.20
N GLU A 114 -6.36 -3.53 2.40
CA GLU A 114 -7.56 -3.40 1.59
C GLU A 114 -8.79 -3.14 2.45
N ARG A 115 -8.97 -3.90 3.54
CA ARG A 115 -10.07 -3.68 4.50
C ARG A 115 -9.94 -2.33 5.22
N ASP A 116 -8.73 -1.96 5.62
CA ASP A 116 -8.46 -0.67 6.26
C ASP A 116 -8.80 0.50 5.31
N LEU A 117 -8.48 0.37 4.01
CA LEU A 117 -8.83 1.36 2.98
C LEU A 117 -10.33 1.40 2.73
N GLN A 118 -10.97 0.24 2.51
CA GLN A 118 -12.43 0.16 2.33
C GLN A 118 -13.17 0.83 3.49
N SER A 119 -12.79 0.56 4.75
CA SER A 119 -13.45 1.18 5.91
C SER A 119 -13.26 2.71 6.04
N ARG A 120 -12.22 3.29 5.43
CA ARG A 120 -11.95 4.73 5.46
C ARG A 120 -12.65 5.53 4.37
N PHE A 121 -12.98 4.87 3.26
CA PHE A 121 -13.50 5.49 2.05
C PHE A 121 -14.90 5.01 1.66
N ALA A 122 -15.42 3.96 2.31
CA ALA A 122 -16.82 3.53 2.24
C ALA A 122 -17.78 4.56 2.86
#